data_AF-A0A086ZG85-F1
#
_entry.id   AF-A0A086ZG85-F1
#
_cell.length_a   1.000
_cell.length_b   1.000
_cell.length_c   1.000
_cell.angle_alpha   90.00
_cell.angle_beta   90.00
_cell.angle_gamma   90.00
#
_symmetry.space_group_name_H-M   'P 1'
#
loop_
_entity.id
_entity.type
_entity.pdbx_description
1 polymer ?
#
loop_
_entity_poly.entity_id
_entity_poly.type
_entity_poly.pdbx_seq_one_letter_code
_entity_poly.pdbx_strand_id
1 'polypeptide(L)'
;MTVSAKDASGAAAALPAVGQWSEQDKDYGRTAVVPFTRELHYSLKVEATDLAGNTAEAVVEPEFVIDFTSPSLSISGVTDRTAYAGAVRPKIDFGDTNFDPVFADWKLTRTRQTEPSGKADKRNAKLGKNKENEVYLRGQEKVDGTSKSVALPDIEHTVGNDDVYTLTASVKDKAGNEAKRSVRFSLNRFGSNYLFDDSTQGIIGRFIKVPQDVKVVEINVSGLQQDRSHIELVHDQNVAALERGRDYRLVEDDTSGWQSDTYVFPARLFAVDGYYRLRMTSTDQAGNLSQNTMGHKDKERKRDAQVNFAVDETAPVAAVAQLKTGSITYSPSRVFVVDANDDVALKSAQLKVDGRVVRSWNDVSSLSPMTYRLQADQKPHDIEVLATDKAGNVSTATYSGVVVATSWWAYAMANGVLLPGIFAGIVMLAFCGVGLVMAIRHRRAVAYRTNVFGR
;
A
#
# COMPACT_ATOMS: atom_id res chain seq x y z
N MET A 1 -51.64 -9.09 -62.58
CA MET A 1 -50.59 -8.99 -61.55
C MET A 1 -49.48 -9.96 -61.90
N THR A 2 -48.24 -9.48 -61.88
CA THR A 2 -47.04 -10.27 -62.17
C THR A 2 -46.07 -10.08 -61.01
N VAL A 3 -45.52 -11.19 -60.52
CA VAL A 3 -44.51 -11.21 -59.45
C VAL A 3 -43.24 -11.85 -60.00
N SER A 4 -42.08 -11.32 -59.64
CA SER A 4 -40.81 -12.00 -59.84
C SER A 4 -40.16 -12.30 -58.49
N ALA A 5 -39.37 -13.37 -58.44
CA ALA A 5 -38.60 -13.75 -57.26
C ALA A 5 -37.22 -14.24 -57.69
N LYS A 6 -36.17 -13.74 -57.06
CA LYS A 6 -34.78 -14.17 -57.27
C LYS A 6 -34.10 -14.47 -55.94
N ASP A 7 -33.18 -15.43 -55.94
CA ASP A 7 -32.28 -15.63 -54.81
C ASP A 7 -31.18 -14.56 -54.76
N ALA A 8 -30.35 -14.59 -53.70
CA ALA A 8 -29.26 -13.64 -53.50
C ALA A 8 -28.18 -13.65 -54.61
N SER A 9 -28.12 -14.72 -55.43
CA SER A 9 -27.22 -14.79 -56.59
C SER A 9 -27.84 -14.22 -57.87
N GLY A 10 -29.12 -13.81 -57.81
CA GLY A 10 -29.91 -13.32 -58.93
C GLY A 10 -30.59 -14.42 -59.75
N ALA A 11 -30.52 -15.69 -59.32
CA ALA A 11 -31.16 -16.79 -60.02
C ALA A 11 -32.67 -16.82 -59.74
N ALA A 12 -33.46 -17.25 -60.71
CA ALA A 12 -34.91 -17.33 -60.56
C ALA A 12 -35.29 -18.30 -59.42
N ALA A 13 -36.11 -17.81 -58.49
CA ALA A 13 -36.60 -18.58 -57.37
C ALA A 13 -38.10 -18.90 -57.52
N ALA A 14 -38.61 -19.81 -56.69
CA ALA A 14 -40.03 -20.15 -56.67
C ALA A 14 -40.87 -18.90 -56.38
N LEU A 15 -41.84 -18.61 -57.26
CA LEU A 15 -42.73 -17.45 -57.12
C LEU A 15 -43.72 -17.65 -55.96
N PRO A 16 -44.08 -16.58 -55.23
CA PRO A 16 -45.15 -16.64 -54.26
C PRO A 16 -46.49 -16.88 -54.96
N ALA A 17 -47.39 -17.62 -54.30
CA ALA A 17 -48.72 -17.87 -54.84
C ALA A 17 -49.52 -16.56 -54.84
N VAL A 18 -50.01 -16.15 -56.01
CA VAL A 18 -50.90 -14.99 -56.12
C VAL A 18 -52.32 -15.43 -55.76
N GLY A 19 -52.89 -14.82 -54.72
CA GLY A 19 -54.27 -15.06 -54.31
C GLY A 19 -55.28 -14.68 -55.40
N GLN A 20 -56.45 -15.31 -55.36
CA GLN A 20 -57.56 -14.95 -56.25
C GLN A 20 -58.05 -13.54 -55.94
N TRP A 21 -58.47 -12.80 -56.96
CA TRP A 21 -59.09 -11.50 -56.79
C TRP A 21 -60.48 -11.64 -56.16
N SER A 22 -60.78 -10.80 -55.18
CA SER A 22 -62.07 -10.73 -54.50
C SER A 22 -62.57 -9.28 -54.44
N GLU A 23 -63.90 -9.10 -54.35
CA GLU A 23 -64.51 -7.78 -54.21
C GLU A 23 -64.22 -7.22 -52.82
N GLN A 24 -63.73 -5.98 -52.75
CA GLN A 24 -63.37 -5.31 -51.51
C GLN A 24 -64.48 -4.37 -51.03
N ASP A 25 -65.15 -3.66 -51.94
CA ASP A 25 -66.25 -2.74 -51.63
C ASP A 25 -67.30 -2.69 -52.76
N LYS A 26 -68.39 -1.96 -52.51
CA LYS A 26 -69.52 -1.80 -53.45
C LYS A 26 -69.21 -0.86 -54.62
N ASP A 27 -68.03 -0.22 -54.62
CA ASP A 27 -67.60 0.80 -55.57
C ASP A 27 -66.46 0.28 -56.47
N TYR A 28 -66.54 -0.99 -56.88
CA TYR A 28 -65.64 -1.68 -57.83
C TYR A 28 -64.22 -2.00 -57.31
N GLY A 29 -63.94 -1.87 -56.02
CA GLY A 29 -62.67 -2.29 -55.43
C GLY A 29 -62.44 -3.81 -55.56
N ARG A 30 -61.26 -4.21 -56.04
CA ARG A 30 -60.79 -5.60 -56.09
C ARG A 30 -59.51 -5.76 -55.28
N THR A 31 -59.39 -6.82 -54.50
CA THR A 31 -58.20 -7.13 -53.70
C THR A 31 -57.69 -8.54 -53.95
N ALA A 32 -56.36 -8.70 -53.95
CA ALA A 32 -55.66 -9.98 -54.00
C ALA A 32 -54.45 -9.92 -53.05
N VAL A 33 -54.18 -11.03 -52.38
CA VAL A 33 -53.09 -11.13 -51.40
C VAL A 33 -51.95 -11.97 -51.97
N VAL A 34 -50.72 -11.49 -51.81
CA VAL A 34 -49.49 -12.22 -52.19
C VAL A 34 -48.61 -12.35 -50.94
N PRO A 35 -48.37 -13.57 -50.44
CA PRO A 35 -47.53 -13.78 -49.27
C PRO A 35 -46.04 -13.85 -49.65
N PHE A 36 -45.24 -12.89 -49.19
CA PHE A 36 -43.78 -12.85 -49.37
C PHE A 36 -43.08 -13.45 -48.14
N THR A 37 -43.00 -14.78 -48.06
CA THR A 37 -42.59 -15.49 -46.83
C THR A 37 -41.16 -16.03 -46.85
N ARG A 38 -40.42 -15.80 -47.93
CA ARG A 38 -39.05 -16.31 -48.10
C ARG A 38 -38.09 -15.16 -48.30
N GLU A 39 -36.87 -15.33 -47.82
CA GLU A 39 -35.77 -14.40 -48.04
C GLU A 39 -35.30 -14.45 -49.50
N LEU A 40 -35.78 -13.48 -50.29
CA LEU A 40 -35.59 -13.38 -51.74
C LEU A 40 -35.73 -11.90 -52.16
N HIS A 41 -35.29 -11.61 -53.38
CA HIS A 41 -35.51 -10.35 -54.08
C HIS A 41 -36.81 -10.46 -54.88
N TYR A 42 -37.79 -9.62 -54.57
CA TYR A 42 -39.10 -9.62 -55.21
C TYR A 42 -39.34 -8.34 -55.99
N SER A 43 -40.18 -8.41 -57.01
CA SER A 43 -40.83 -7.22 -57.60
C SER A 43 -42.27 -7.55 -57.95
N LEU A 44 -43.13 -6.52 -57.95
CA LEU A 44 -44.57 -6.68 -58.18
C LEU A 44 -45.05 -5.65 -59.20
N LYS A 45 -45.76 -6.12 -60.23
CA LYS A 45 -46.44 -5.27 -61.21
C LYS A 45 -47.92 -5.59 -61.25
N VAL A 46 -48.77 -4.58 -61.12
CA VAL A 46 -50.23 -4.71 -61.24
C VAL A 46 -50.70 -3.90 -62.43
N GLU A 47 -51.44 -4.57 -63.31
CA GLU A 47 -52.07 -3.98 -64.49
C GLU A 47 -53.54 -4.38 -64.48
N ALA A 48 -54.39 -3.45 -64.88
CA ALA A 48 -55.83 -3.64 -64.98
C ALA A 48 -56.32 -3.15 -66.34
N THR A 49 -57.26 -3.88 -66.92
CA THR A 49 -57.95 -3.52 -68.16
C THR A 49 -59.43 -3.68 -67.90
N ASP A 50 -60.21 -2.65 -68.19
CA ASP A 50 -61.66 -2.73 -68.06
C ASP A 50 -62.29 -3.59 -69.19
N LEU A 51 -63.59 -3.84 -69.09
CA LEU A 51 -64.32 -4.61 -70.10
C LEU A 51 -64.43 -3.90 -71.46
N ALA A 52 -64.23 -2.58 -71.49
CA ALA A 52 -64.20 -1.79 -72.72
C ALA A 52 -62.80 -1.77 -73.38
N GLY A 53 -61.80 -2.41 -72.75
CA GLY A 53 -60.43 -2.49 -73.24
C GLY A 53 -59.53 -1.33 -72.80
N ASN A 54 -60.00 -0.42 -71.94
CA ASN A 54 -59.17 0.66 -71.41
C ASN A 54 -58.22 0.10 -70.35
N THR A 55 -56.93 0.36 -70.51
CA THR A 55 -55.89 -0.03 -69.55
C THR A 55 -55.63 1.07 -68.54
N ALA A 56 -55.62 0.74 -67.26
CA ALA A 56 -55.13 1.63 -66.21
C ALA A 56 -53.60 1.76 -66.28
N GLU A 57 -53.06 2.83 -65.68
CA GLU A 57 -51.63 2.95 -65.45
C GLU A 57 -51.13 1.79 -64.57
N ALA A 58 -50.00 1.19 -64.95
CA ALA A 58 -49.44 0.07 -64.22
C ALA A 58 -48.86 0.53 -62.88
N VAL A 59 -49.24 -0.13 -61.80
CA VAL A 59 -48.58 0.06 -60.50
C VAL A 59 -47.39 -0.88 -60.45
N VAL A 60 -46.19 -0.31 -60.34
CA VAL A 60 -44.94 -1.05 -60.25
C VAL A 60 -44.34 -0.81 -58.88
N GLU A 61 -44.25 -1.88 -58.08
CA GLU A 61 -43.37 -1.92 -56.93
C GLU A 61 -41.98 -2.38 -57.40
N PRO A 62 -40.94 -1.55 -57.24
CA PRO A 62 -39.57 -1.89 -57.62
C PRO A 62 -39.04 -3.07 -56.79
N GLU A 63 -37.79 -3.47 -57.04
CA GLU A 63 -37.19 -4.57 -56.28
C GLU A 63 -37.17 -4.27 -54.78
N PHE A 64 -37.68 -5.21 -53.97
CA PHE A 64 -37.57 -5.21 -52.52
C PHE A 64 -37.09 -6.58 -52.02
N VAL A 65 -36.36 -6.56 -50.92
CA VAL A 65 -35.75 -7.76 -50.34
C VAL A 65 -36.47 -8.09 -49.04
N ILE A 66 -36.91 -9.33 -48.89
CA ILE A 66 -37.24 -9.89 -47.58
C ILE A 66 -35.96 -10.49 -47.04
N ASP A 67 -35.57 -10.12 -45.82
CA ASP A 67 -34.31 -10.55 -45.21
C ASP A 67 -34.52 -10.88 -43.73
N PHE A 68 -34.18 -12.12 -43.34
CA PHE A 68 -34.25 -12.62 -41.98
C PHE A 68 -32.87 -12.96 -41.42
N THR A 69 -31.81 -12.82 -42.22
CA THR A 69 -30.46 -13.19 -41.83
C THR A 69 -29.87 -12.12 -40.94
N SER A 70 -29.43 -12.51 -39.74
CA SER A 70 -28.78 -11.56 -38.83
C SER A 70 -27.34 -11.25 -39.28
N PRO A 71 -26.87 -10.00 -39.11
CA PRO A 71 -25.50 -9.63 -39.42
C PRO A 71 -24.47 -10.47 -38.66
N SER A 72 -23.32 -10.70 -39.29
CA SER A 72 -22.14 -11.25 -38.63
C SER A 72 -21.40 -10.16 -37.83
N LEU A 73 -20.99 -10.51 -36.61
CA LEU A 73 -20.25 -9.62 -35.71
C LEU A 73 -19.18 -10.38 -34.92
N SER A 74 -17.92 -9.97 -35.05
CA SER A 74 -16.82 -10.52 -34.27
C SER A 74 -15.93 -9.43 -33.65
N ILE A 75 -15.39 -9.74 -32.48
CA ILE A 75 -14.39 -8.92 -31.78
C ILE A 75 -13.16 -9.82 -31.57
N SER A 76 -12.00 -9.34 -31.98
CA SER A 76 -10.71 -10.02 -31.88
C SER A 76 -9.63 -9.09 -31.31
N GLY A 77 -8.44 -9.63 -31.00
CA GLY A 77 -7.36 -8.89 -30.33
C GLY A 77 -7.56 -8.68 -28.82
N VAL A 78 -8.74 -9.06 -28.30
CA VAL A 78 -9.08 -9.13 -26.88
C VAL A 78 -9.96 -10.35 -26.62
N THR A 79 -9.80 -10.97 -25.45
CA THR A 79 -10.58 -12.12 -24.99
C THR A 79 -11.34 -11.72 -23.73
N ASP A 80 -12.58 -12.23 -23.61
CA ASP A 80 -13.43 -11.90 -22.47
C ASP A 80 -12.78 -12.37 -21.16
N ARG A 81 -12.86 -11.51 -20.14
CA ARG A 81 -12.28 -11.67 -18.80
C ARG A 81 -10.78 -11.95 -18.76
N THR A 82 -10.04 -11.50 -19.78
CA THR A 82 -8.59 -11.66 -19.86
C THR A 82 -7.87 -10.37 -19.43
N ALA A 83 -6.76 -10.55 -18.73
CA ALA A 83 -5.89 -9.46 -18.30
C ALA A 83 -4.63 -9.36 -19.18
N TYR A 84 -4.21 -8.13 -19.47
CA TYR A 84 -3.09 -7.87 -20.37
C TYR A 84 -2.09 -6.89 -19.76
N ALA A 85 -0.81 -7.29 -19.73
CA ALA A 85 0.33 -6.41 -19.39
C ALA A 85 0.99 -5.77 -20.63
N GLY A 86 0.61 -6.21 -21.83
CA GLY A 86 1.22 -5.78 -23.09
C GLY A 86 0.39 -4.80 -23.92
N ALA A 87 0.74 -4.73 -25.21
CA ALA A 87 -0.05 -4.02 -26.20
C ALA A 87 -1.39 -4.71 -26.43
N VAL A 88 -2.47 -3.93 -26.52
CA VAL A 88 -3.83 -4.42 -26.76
C VAL A 88 -4.43 -3.64 -27.93
N ARG A 89 -4.71 -4.35 -29.03
CA ARG A 89 -5.19 -3.78 -30.29
C ARG A 89 -6.48 -4.50 -30.71
N PRO A 90 -7.64 -4.11 -30.15
CA PRO A 90 -8.90 -4.73 -30.52
C PRO A 90 -9.24 -4.49 -32.00
N LYS A 91 -9.88 -5.48 -32.61
CA LYS A 91 -10.44 -5.38 -33.96
C LYS A 91 -11.89 -5.83 -33.94
N ILE A 92 -12.74 -5.09 -34.62
CA ILE A 92 -14.17 -5.39 -34.77
C ILE A 92 -14.44 -5.62 -36.24
N ASP A 93 -15.10 -6.73 -36.57
CA ASP A 93 -15.53 -7.05 -37.93
C ASP A 93 -17.05 -7.21 -37.95
N PHE A 94 -17.70 -6.43 -38.82
CA PHE A 94 -19.13 -6.45 -39.13
C PHE A 94 -19.30 -6.94 -40.56
N GLY A 95 -20.33 -7.74 -40.84
CA GLY A 95 -20.62 -8.15 -42.22
C GLY A 95 -22.06 -8.58 -42.41
N ASP A 96 -22.67 -8.14 -43.50
CA ASP A 96 -24.03 -8.50 -43.89
C ASP A 96 -24.22 -8.32 -45.41
N THR A 97 -25.14 -9.07 -46.03
CA THR A 97 -25.41 -8.90 -47.48
C THR A 97 -26.18 -7.61 -47.75
N ASN A 98 -27.09 -7.22 -46.85
CA ASN A 98 -27.88 -5.99 -46.86
C ASN A 98 -27.31 -4.95 -45.88
N PHE A 99 -25.98 -4.84 -45.85
CA PHE A 99 -25.24 -3.98 -44.93
C PHE A 99 -25.42 -2.47 -45.22
N ASP A 100 -25.43 -1.69 -44.14
CA ASP A 100 -25.18 -0.26 -44.19
C ASP A 100 -24.17 0.12 -43.09
N PRO A 101 -23.01 0.70 -43.42
CA PRO A 101 -22.00 1.07 -42.43
C PRO A 101 -22.48 2.09 -41.41
N VAL A 102 -23.57 2.83 -41.67
CA VAL A 102 -24.15 3.79 -40.72
C VAL A 102 -24.77 3.11 -39.50
N PHE A 103 -25.19 1.85 -39.63
CA PHE A 103 -25.81 1.09 -38.56
C PHE A 103 -24.81 0.24 -37.76
N ALA A 104 -23.53 0.29 -38.11
CA ALA A 104 -22.46 -0.39 -37.39
C ALA A 104 -21.80 0.55 -36.37
N ASP A 105 -22.05 0.30 -35.09
CA ASP A 105 -21.61 1.12 -33.97
C ASP A 105 -20.76 0.32 -32.97
N TRP A 106 -19.89 1.03 -32.25
CA TRP A 106 -19.08 0.45 -31.19
C TRP A 106 -18.74 1.48 -30.11
N LYS A 107 -18.55 0.98 -28.89
CA LYS A 107 -18.25 1.79 -27.71
C LYS A 107 -17.25 1.06 -26.82
N LEU A 108 -16.23 1.79 -26.38
CA LEU A 108 -15.27 1.36 -25.37
C LEU A 108 -15.49 2.16 -24.09
N THR A 109 -15.71 1.47 -22.97
CA THR A 109 -15.82 2.10 -21.64
C THR A 109 -14.80 1.54 -20.66
N ARG A 110 -14.47 2.31 -19.62
CA ARG A 110 -13.65 1.88 -18.48
C ARG A 110 -14.43 1.96 -17.17
N THR A 111 -13.98 1.25 -16.13
CA THR A 111 -14.80 1.03 -14.93
C THR A 111 -14.57 2.08 -13.86
N ARG A 112 -13.30 2.40 -13.54
CA ARG A 112 -12.98 3.20 -12.34
C ARG A 112 -12.54 4.61 -12.68
N GLN A 113 -11.82 4.78 -13.78
CA GLN A 113 -11.31 6.09 -14.13
C GLN A 113 -12.39 6.87 -14.87
N THR A 114 -12.93 7.89 -14.24
CA THR A 114 -13.92 8.77 -14.87
C THR A 114 -13.25 9.90 -15.65
N GLU A 115 -12.02 10.27 -15.28
CA GLU A 115 -11.24 11.37 -15.86
C GLU A 115 -10.30 10.91 -17.00
N PRO A 116 -10.29 11.59 -18.16
CA PRO A 116 -9.50 11.19 -19.33
C PRO A 116 -8.00 10.99 -19.05
N SER A 117 -7.42 9.92 -19.56
CA SER A 117 -6.03 9.52 -19.29
C SER A 117 -5.23 9.28 -20.57
N GLY A 118 -3.96 9.71 -20.56
CA GLY A 118 -3.18 9.77 -21.79
C GLY A 118 -3.50 10.97 -22.68
N LYS A 119 -2.64 11.23 -23.66
CA LYS A 119 -2.70 12.47 -24.48
C LYS A 119 -3.88 12.49 -25.44
N ALA A 120 -4.21 11.33 -26.02
CA ALA A 120 -5.30 11.22 -26.99
C ALA A 120 -6.66 11.40 -26.31
N ASP A 121 -6.88 10.71 -25.18
CA ASP A 121 -8.15 10.75 -24.45
C ASP A 121 -8.44 12.14 -23.89
N LYS A 122 -7.44 12.78 -23.25
CA LYS A 122 -7.55 14.17 -22.76
C LYS A 122 -7.89 15.17 -23.87
N ARG A 123 -7.34 14.98 -25.06
CA ARG A 123 -7.65 15.83 -26.22
C ARG A 123 -9.10 15.67 -26.65
N ASN A 124 -9.61 14.44 -26.68
CA ASN A 124 -10.97 14.14 -27.16
C ASN A 124 -12.04 14.58 -26.15
N ALA A 125 -11.79 14.38 -24.87
CA ALA A 125 -12.67 14.89 -23.81
C ALA A 125 -12.76 16.42 -23.82
N LYS A 126 -11.65 17.13 -24.04
CA LYS A 126 -11.66 18.60 -24.20
C LYS A 126 -12.50 19.06 -25.40
N LEU A 127 -12.68 18.21 -26.40
CA LEU A 127 -13.54 18.46 -27.57
C LEU A 127 -15.00 18.02 -27.35
N GLY A 128 -15.37 17.59 -26.14
CA GLY A 128 -16.72 17.11 -25.81
C GLY A 128 -17.10 15.79 -26.49
N LYS A 129 -16.11 15.01 -26.94
CA LYS A 129 -16.35 13.80 -27.74
C LYS A 129 -16.57 12.52 -26.93
N ASN A 130 -16.37 12.56 -25.62
CA ASN A 130 -16.53 11.40 -24.74
C ASN A 130 -17.54 11.75 -23.64
N LYS A 131 -18.47 10.83 -23.32
CA LYS A 131 -19.22 10.88 -22.05
C LYS A 131 -18.36 10.35 -20.91
N GLU A 132 -18.82 10.50 -19.66
CA GLU A 132 -18.18 9.88 -18.50
C GLU A 132 -17.93 8.38 -18.77
N ASN A 133 -16.71 7.93 -18.46
CA ASN A 133 -16.22 6.54 -18.64
C ASN A 133 -16.05 6.05 -20.08
N GLU A 134 -16.38 6.84 -21.10
CA GLU A 134 -16.13 6.48 -22.51
C GLU A 134 -14.69 6.81 -22.92
N VAL A 135 -14.06 5.87 -23.61
CA VAL A 135 -12.70 6.01 -24.12
C VAL A 135 -12.75 6.12 -25.63
N TYR A 136 -12.44 7.30 -26.14
CA TYR A 136 -12.36 7.53 -27.58
C TYR A 136 -10.97 7.14 -28.10
N LEU A 137 -10.95 6.10 -28.94
CA LEU A 137 -9.80 5.73 -29.75
C LEU A 137 -10.12 5.99 -31.22
N ARG A 138 -9.20 6.65 -31.93
CA ARG A 138 -9.33 6.83 -33.38
C ARG A 138 -8.99 5.53 -34.09
N GLY A 139 -10.01 4.68 -34.30
CA GLY A 139 -9.89 3.45 -35.09
C GLY A 139 -9.61 3.71 -36.57
N GLN A 140 -8.98 2.75 -37.23
CA GLN A 140 -8.88 2.70 -38.69
C GLN A 140 -10.05 1.87 -39.22
N GLU A 141 -10.89 2.50 -40.03
CA GLU A 141 -12.05 1.84 -40.61
C GLU A 141 -11.77 1.43 -42.06
N LYS A 142 -12.18 0.22 -42.44
CA LYS A 142 -12.25 -0.24 -43.81
C LYS A 142 -13.67 -0.69 -44.08
N VAL A 143 -14.29 -0.12 -45.10
CA VAL A 143 -15.64 -0.47 -45.54
C VAL A 143 -15.55 -1.17 -46.89
N ASP A 144 -16.25 -2.28 -47.00
CA ASP A 144 -16.61 -2.94 -48.24
C ASP A 144 -18.15 -2.89 -48.35
N GLY A 145 -18.72 -3.03 -49.54
CA GLY A 145 -20.18 -2.87 -49.74
C GLY A 145 -21.04 -3.73 -48.79
N THR A 146 -20.50 -4.85 -48.32
CA THR A 146 -21.13 -5.81 -47.42
C THR A 146 -20.45 -5.95 -46.06
N SER A 147 -19.43 -5.15 -45.73
CA SER A 147 -18.72 -5.29 -44.46
C SER A 147 -18.03 -4.02 -43.96
N LYS A 148 -17.77 -3.95 -42.66
CA LYS A 148 -16.95 -2.92 -42.03
C LYS A 148 -15.99 -3.57 -41.05
N SER A 149 -14.72 -3.21 -41.14
CA SER A 149 -13.70 -3.57 -40.15
C SER A 149 -13.21 -2.31 -39.45
N VAL A 150 -13.11 -2.36 -38.12
CA VAL A 150 -12.55 -1.30 -37.28
C VAL A 150 -11.34 -1.84 -36.53
N ALA A 151 -10.15 -1.31 -36.82
CA ALA A 151 -8.92 -1.64 -36.09
C ALA A 151 -8.59 -0.52 -35.10
N LEU A 152 -8.61 -0.82 -33.81
CA LEU A 152 -8.29 0.14 -32.76
C LEU A 152 -6.77 0.20 -32.51
N PRO A 153 -6.20 1.39 -32.25
CA PRO A 153 -4.81 1.52 -31.88
C PRO A 153 -4.55 0.89 -30.50
N ASP A 154 -3.26 0.69 -30.17
CA ASP A 154 -2.88 0.31 -28.82
C ASP A 154 -3.19 1.46 -27.85
N ILE A 155 -3.79 1.11 -26.72
CA ILE A 155 -4.11 2.05 -25.64
C ILE A 155 -2.80 2.49 -24.99
N GLU A 156 -2.56 3.80 -24.85
CA GLU A 156 -1.30 4.38 -24.37
C GLU A 156 -0.85 3.76 -23.03
N HIS A 157 0.45 3.50 -22.88
CA HIS A 157 1.01 2.80 -21.72
C HIS A 157 1.29 3.80 -20.60
N THR A 158 0.24 4.16 -19.86
CA THR A 158 0.34 5.05 -18.68
C THR A 158 -0.39 4.41 -17.52
N VAL A 159 0.05 4.69 -16.29
CA VAL A 159 -0.61 4.23 -15.06
C VAL A 159 -2.11 4.58 -15.06
N GLY A 160 -2.46 5.71 -15.66
CA GLY A 160 -3.85 6.10 -15.80
C GLY A 160 -4.67 5.10 -16.60
N ASN A 161 -4.12 4.51 -17.66
CA ASN A 161 -4.86 3.60 -18.54
C ASN A 161 -4.89 2.14 -18.06
N ASP A 162 -4.35 1.84 -16.89
CA ASP A 162 -4.63 0.56 -16.25
C ASP A 162 -6.06 0.62 -15.69
N ASP A 163 -6.99 -0.11 -16.29
CA ASP A 163 -8.39 -0.19 -15.88
C ASP A 163 -9.04 -1.46 -16.47
N VAL A 164 -10.29 -1.71 -16.07
CA VAL A 164 -11.15 -2.72 -16.65
C VAL A 164 -12.02 -2.08 -17.73
N TYR A 165 -11.83 -2.54 -18.96
CA TYR A 165 -12.47 -2.06 -20.17
C TYR A 165 -13.62 -2.96 -20.60
N THR A 166 -14.65 -2.37 -21.20
CA THR A 166 -15.73 -3.08 -21.88
C THR A 166 -15.88 -2.55 -23.30
N LEU A 167 -15.64 -3.40 -24.31
CA LEU A 167 -15.86 -3.11 -25.72
C LEU A 167 -17.18 -3.72 -26.16
N THR A 168 -18.16 -2.87 -26.45
CA THR A 168 -19.46 -3.26 -26.99
C THR A 168 -19.53 -2.85 -28.46
N ALA A 169 -19.97 -3.76 -29.33
CA ALA A 169 -20.24 -3.50 -30.73
C ALA A 169 -21.66 -3.96 -31.07
N SER A 170 -22.32 -3.26 -31.98
CA SER A 170 -23.65 -3.60 -32.50
C SER A 170 -23.80 -3.21 -33.96
N VAL A 171 -24.58 -3.99 -34.70
CA VAL A 171 -24.89 -3.73 -36.10
C VAL A 171 -26.35 -4.08 -36.36
N LYS A 172 -26.97 -3.29 -37.24
CA LYS A 172 -28.28 -3.55 -37.82
C LYS A 172 -28.16 -3.56 -39.34
N ASP A 173 -28.82 -4.48 -40.02
CA ASP A 173 -28.93 -4.43 -41.49
C ASP A 173 -30.06 -3.49 -41.95
N LYS A 174 -30.28 -3.39 -43.26
CA LYS A 174 -31.35 -2.56 -43.84
C LYS A 174 -32.77 -3.09 -43.61
N ALA A 175 -32.92 -4.39 -43.35
CA ALA A 175 -34.22 -5.01 -43.03
C ALA A 175 -34.57 -4.94 -41.54
N GLY A 176 -33.57 -4.60 -40.72
CA GLY A 176 -33.67 -4.38 -39.31
C GLY A 176 -33.24 -5.56 -38.43
N ASN A 177 -32.59 -6.60 -38.97
CA ASN A 177 -32.01 -7.65 -38.13
C ASN A 177 -30.75 -7.11 -37.42
N GLU A 178 -30.51 -7.59 -36.19
CA GLU A 178 -29.51 -7.00 -35.30
C GLU A 178 -28.54 -8.05 -34.76
N ALA A 179 -27.28 -7.64 -34.57
CA ALA A 179 -26.29 -8.40 -33.82
C ALA A 179 -25.57 -7.49 -32.82
N LYS A 180 -25.30 -8.00 -31.61
CA LYS A 180 -24.61 -7.26 -30.55
C LYS A 180 -23.63 -8.17 -29.82
N ARG A 181 -22.44 -7.66 -29.52
CA ARG A 181 -21.39 -8.37 -28.79
C ARG A 181 -20.69 -7.46 -27.81
N SER A 182 -20.33 -7.99 -26.65
CA SER A 182 -19.57 -7.29 -25.62
C SER A 182 -18.41 -8.16 -25.14
N VAL A 183 -17.23 -7.56 -24.99
CA VAL A 183 -16.03 -8.19 -24.43
C VAL A 183 -15.48 -7.31 -23.31
N ARG A 184 -15.33 -7.86 -22.12
CA ARG A 184 -14.73 -7.20 -20.96
C ARG A 184 -13.30 -7.70 -20.77
N PHE A 185 -12.33 -6.82 -20.59
CA PHE A 185 -10.92 -7.18 -20.40
C PHE A 185 -10.23 -6.13 -19.52
N SER A 186 -9.07 -6.44 -18.93
CA SER A 186 -8.33 -5.48 -18.11
C SER A 186 -6.95 -5.18 -18.70
N LEU A 187 -6.57 -3.91 -18.68
CA LEU A 187 -5.18 -3.50 -18.84
C LEU A 187 -4.56 -3.34 -17.47
N ASN A 188 -3.49 -4.08 -17.22
CA ASN A 188 -2.73 -3.98 -15.99
C ASN A 188 -1.26 -4.14 -16.33
N ARG A 189 -0.57 -3.00 -16.50
CA ARG A 189 0.81 -2.92 -16.98
C ARG A 189 1.77 -2.48 -15.88
N PHE A 190 1.24 -1.87 -14.83
CA PHE A 190 2.02 -1.33 -13.71
C PHE A 190 1.85 -2.14 -12.41
N GLY A 191 1.04 -3.20 -12.45
CA GLY A 191 0.79 -4.11 -11.33
C GLY A 191 0.21 -3.41 -10.11
N SER A 192 0.33 -4.05 -8.95
CA SER A 192 -0.25 -3.55 -7.72
C SER A 192 0.41 -2.28 -7.19
N ASN A 193 -0.34 -1.50 -6.40
CA ASN A 193 0.18 -0.54 -5.44
C ASN A 193 -0.46 -0.74 -4.06
N TYR A 194 0.18 -0.16 -3.05
CA TYR A 194 -0.16 -0.38 -1.65
C TYR A 194 -0.55 0.93 -0.98
N LEU A 195 -1.61 0.85 -0.18
CA LEU A 195 -2.15 1.91 0.64
C LEU A 195 -2.15 1.45 2.09
N PHE A 196 -2.00 2.42 2.98
CA PHE A 196 -2.02 2.19 4.43
C PHE A 196 -3.07 3.11 5.04
N ASP A 197 -3.77 2.60 6.05
CA ASP A 197 -4.67 3.42 6.86
C ASP A 197 -3.87 4.35 7.78
N ASP A 198 -4.56 5.30 8.43
CA ASP A 198 -3.92 6.30 9.28
C ASP A 198 -3.15 5.66 10.45
N SER A 199 -3.63 4.53 10.96
CA SER A 199 -2.97 3.80 12.05
C SER A 199 -1.61 3.24 11.63
N THR A 200 -1.55 2.59 10.46
CA THR A 200 -0.32 2.03 9.89
C THR A 200 0.63 3.13 9.43
N GLN A 201 0.12 4.18 8.75
CA GLN A 201 0.92 5.37 8.40
C GLN A 201 1.56 6.00 9.64
N GLY A 202 0.84 5.99 10.77
CA GLY A 202 1.28 6.57 12.03
C GLY A 202 2.51 5.91 12.65
N ILE A 203 2.88 4.70 12.22
CA ILE A 203 4.02 3.95 12.78
C ILE A 203 5.15 3.67 11.80
N ILE A 204 4.91 3.77 10.49
CA ILE A 204 5.96 3.57 9.49
C ILE A 204 7.15 4.51 9.76
N GLY A 205 8.34 3.93 9.82
CA GLY A 205 9.60 4.59 10.12
C GLY A 205 9.78 5.04 11.58
N ARG A 206 8.90 4.64 12.50
CA ARG A 206 8.92 5.08 13.90
C ARG A 206 9.27 3.95 14.87
N PHE A 207 9.61 4.36 16.09
CA PHE A 207 9.77 3.51 17.26
C PHE A 207 8.51 3.66 18.11
N ILE A 208 7.87 2.55 18.46
CA ILE A 208 6.61 2.53 19.23
C ILE A 208 6.75 1.65 20.46
N LYS A 209 6.07 2.03 21.53
CA LYS A 209 6.06 1.26 22.79
C LYS A 209 5.05 0.13 22.80
N VAL A 210 3.91 0.37 22.16
CA VAL A 210 2.76 -0.53 22.22
C VAL A 210 2.58 -1.15 20.84
N PRO A 211 2.72 -2.47 20.69
CA PRO A 211 2.38 -3.16 19.46
C PRO A 211 0.95 -2.86 19.04
N GLN A 212 0.72 -2.70 17.74
CA GLN A 212 -0.62 -2.52 17.19
C GLN A 212 -0.79 -3.27 15.89
N ASP A 213 -2.04 -3.42 15.46
CA ASP A 213 -2.36 -4.03 14.17
C ASP A 213 -1.76 -3.20 13.02
N VAL A 214 -1.28 -3.90 12.00
CA VAL A 214 -0.82 -3.30 10.75
C VAL A 214 -1.79 -3.68 9.64
N LYS A 215 -2.25 -2.69 8.88
CA LYS A 215 -3.18 -2.87 7.77
C LYS A 215 -2.56 -2.38 6.48
N VAL A 216 -2.48 -3.28 5.50
CA VAL A 216 -2.00 -2.97 4.16
C VAL A 216 -3.10 -3.29 3.17
N VAL A 217 -3.44 -2.32 2.32
CA VAL A 217 -4.38 -2.50 1.22
C VAL A 217 -3.58 -2.59 -0.07
N GLU A 218 -3.65 -3.72 -0.77
CA GLU A 218 -3.09 -3.90 -2.09
C GLU A 218 -4.20 -3.72 -3.14
N ILE A 219 -4.00 -2.79 -4.07
CA ILE A 219 -4.94 -2.53 -5.16
C ILE A 219 -4.36 -3.09 -6.45
N ASN A 220 -5.14 -3.91 -7.15
CA ASN A 220 -4.76 -4.50 -8.44
C ASN A 220 -5.93 -4.50 -9.43
N VAL A 221 -5.67 -4.08 -10.68
CA VAL A 221 -6.73 -3.97 -11.70
C VAL A 221 -7.24 -5.33 -12.15
N SER A 222 -6.35 -6.31 -12.33
CA SER A 222 -6.70 -7.63 -12.87
C SER A 222 -6.97 -8.69 -11.79
N GLY A 223 -6.73 -8.34 -10.54
CA GLY A 223 -6.73 -9.29 -9.43
C GLY A 223 -5.46 -10.12 -9.32
N LEU A 224 -5.31 -10.83 -8.21
CA LEU A 224 -4.09 -11.56 -7.86
C LEU A 224 -4.17 -13.06 -8.18
N GLN A 225 -3.02 -13.67 -8.49
CA GLN A 225 -2.80 -15.10 -8.42
C GLN A 225 -2.43 -15.45 -6.97
N GLN A 226 -3.42 -15.83 -6.18
CA GLN A 226 -3.28 -15.97 -4.72
C GLN A 226 -2.22 -17.02 -4.32
N ASP A 227 -2.07 -18.09 -5.12
CA ASP A 227 -1.04 -19.13 -4.97
C ASP A 227 0.39 -18.63 -5.26
N ARG A 228 0.51 -17.46 -5.89
CA ARG A 228 1.78 -16.78 -6.20
C ARG A 228 1.96 -15.49 -5.41
N SER A 229 1.26 -15.40 -4.29
CA SER A 229 1.38 -14.30 -3.34
C SER A 229 1.94 -14.84 -2.02
N HIS A 230 2.94 -14.14 -1.47
CA HIS A 230 3.67 -14.55 -0.28
C HIS A 230 4.08 -13.33 0.54
N ILE A 231 4.04 -13.48 1.86
CA ILE A 231 4.36 -12.40 2.81
C ILE A 231 5.39 -12.91 3.81
N GLU A 232 6.39 -12.07 4.07
CA GLU A 232 7.42 -12.31 5.06
C GLU A 232 7.40 -11.22 6.11
N LEU A 233 7.48 -11.64 7.37
CA LEU A 233 7.85 -10.76 8.47
C LEU A 233 9.33 -10.91 8.74
N VAL A 234 10.05 -9.80 8.64
CA VAL A 234 11.43 -9.71 9.10
C VAL A 234 11.42 -9.06 10.46
N HIS A 235 11.94 -9.76 11.47
CA HIS A 235 12.20 -9.25 12.82
C HIS A 235 13.72 -9.30 13.05
N ASP A 236 14.34 -8.14 13.07
CA ASP A 236 15.80 -7.95 13.01
C ASP A 236 16.45 -8.68 11.83
N GLN A 237 17.08 -9.83 12.12
CA GLN A 237 17.72 -10.72 11.14
C GLN A 237 16.88 -11.96 10.82
N ASN A 238 15.86 -12.25 11.61
CA ASN A 238 15.00 -13.41 11.46
C ASN A 238 13.93 -13.13 10.40
N VAL A 239 13.71 -14.09 9.51
CA VAL A 239 12.68 -14.01 8.47
C VAL A 239 11.68 -15.15 8.67
N ALA A 240 10.40 -14.80 8.79
CA ALA A 240 9.31 -15.75 8.93
C ALA A 240 8.31 -15.58 7.77
N ALA A 241 7.99 -16.69 7.11
CA ALA A 241 6.88 -16.77 6.16
C ALA A 241 5.54 -16.70 6.92
N LEU A 242 4.64 -15.83 6.49
CA LEU A 242 3.33 -15.68 7.11
C LEU A 242 2.26 -16.43 6.31
N GLU A 243 1.33 -17.07 7.03
CA GLU A 243 0.24 -17.84 6.44
C GLU A 243 -1.12 -17.17 6.67
N ARG A 244 -1.94 -17.11 5.61
CA ARG A 244 -3.32 -16.63 5.67
C ARG A 244 -4.13 -17.47 6.67
N GLY A 245 -4.90 -16.80 7.53
CA GLY A 245 -5.76 -17.43 8.54
C GLY A 245 -5.05 -17.80 9.84
N ARG A 246 -3.73 -18.00 9.82
CA ARG A 246 -2.91 -18.19 11.03
C ARG A 246 -2.30 -16.87 11.50
N ASP A 247 -1.53 -16.25 10.62
CA ASP A 247 -0.69 -15.10 10.95
C ASP A 247 -1.38 -13.79 10.58
N TYR A 248 -2.11 -13.75 9.46
CA TYR A 248 -2.86 -12.57 9.02
C TYR A 248 -4.24 -12.94 8.48
N ARG A 249 -5.14 -11.95 8.46
CA ARG A 249 -6.45 -12.06 7.79
C ARG A 249 -6.40 -11.29 6.47
N LEU A 250 -6.94 -11.89 5.41
CA LEU A 250 -7.15 -11.22 4.13
C LEU A 250 -8.64 -10.93 3.94
N VAL A 251 -8.97 -9.69 3.59
CA VAL A 251 -10.31 -9.24 3.22
C VAL A 251 -10.27 -8.77 1.77
N GLU A 252 -10.96 -9.48 0.90
CA GLU A 252 -11.01 -9.22 -0.55
C GLU A 252 -12.24 -8.34 -0.86
N ASP A 253 -12.06 -7.32 -1.69
CA ASP A 253 -13.12 -6.43 -2.17
C ASP A 253 -12.92 -6.13 -3.67
N ASP A 254 -13.96 -6.30 -4.48
CA ASP A 254 -13.97 -6.02 -5.92
C ASP A 254 -15.12 -5.08 -6.33
N THR A 255 -15.87 -4.55 -5.36
CA THR A 255 -17.11 -3.78 -5.58
C THR A 255 -16.91 -2.51 -6.42
N SER A 256 -15.68 -1.98 -6.42
CA SER A 256 -15.30 -0.78 -7.16
C SER A 256 -14.71 -1.06 -8.55
N GLY A 257 -14.76 -2.32 -9.01
CA GLY A 257 -14.31 -2.76 -10.33
C GLY A 257 -12.85 -3.22 -10.42
N TRP A 258 -11.97 -2.76 -9.53
CA TRP A 258 -10.63 -3.30 -9.32
C TRP A 258 -10.61 -4.13 -8.05
N GLN A 259 -9.74 -5.14 -7.99
CA GLN A 259 -9.54 -5.91 -6.77
C GLN A 259 -8.74 -5.10 -5.74
N SER A 260 -9.20 -5.13 -4.50
CA SER A 260 -8.62 -4.50 -3.33
C SER A 260 -8.51 -5.54 -2.22
N ASP A 261 -7.28 -5.93 -1.91
CA ASP A 261 -6.96 -6.96 -0.92
C ASP A 261 -6.41 -6.29 0.34
N THR A 262 -7.17 -6.36 1.45
CA THR A 262 -6.75 -5.80 2.73
C THR A 262 -6.18 -6.89 3.63
N TYR A 263 -4.87 -6.79 3.86
CA TYR A 263 -4.12 -7.64 4.78
C TYR A 263 -4.12 -7.00 6.17
N VAL A 264 -4.59 -7.76 7.16
CA VAL A 264 -4.63 -7.35 8.57
C VAL A 264 -3.67 -8.24 9.36
N PHE A 265 -2.55 -7.66 9.76
CA PHE A 265 -1.52 -8.27 10.59
C PHE A 265 -1.78 -7.88 12.06
N PRO A 266 -2.09 -8.84 12.94
CA PRO A 266 -2.45 -8.54 14.32
C PRO A 266 -1.23 -8.13 15.15
N ALA A 267 -1.45 -7.25 16.13
CA ALA A 267 -0.43 -6.72 17.04
C ALA A 267 0.49 -7.79 17.67
N ARG A 268 -0.03 -9.00 17.92
CA ARG A 268 0.71 -10.13 18.47
C ARG A 268 1.93 -10.56 17.64
N LEU A 269 1.96 -10.25 16.34
CA LEU A 269 3.12 -10.53 15.48
C LEU A 269 4.32 -9.62 15.82
N PHE A 270 4.08 -8.52 16.53
CA PHE A 270 5.06 -7.49 16.85
C PHE A 270 5.30 -7.37 18.35
N ALA A 271 5.09 -8.46 19.10
CA ALA A 271 5.09 -8.45 20.57
C ALA A 271 6.50 -8.48 21.21
N VAL A 272 7.55 -8.66 20.42
CA VAL A 272 8.94 -8.72 20.89
C VAL A 272 9.65 -7.44 20.49
N ASP A 273 10.50 -6.89 21.36
CA ASP A 273 11.28 -5.71 21.02
C ASP A 273 12.19 -5.96 19.80
N GLY A 274 12.38 -4.93 18.98
CA GLY A 274 13.23 -4.99 17.79
C GLY A 274 12.63 -4.36 16.55
N TYR A 275 13.33 -4.55 15.43
CA TYR A 275 13.03 -3.91 14.15
C TYR A 275 12.18 -4.82 13.26
N TYR A 276 11.03 -4.33 12.83
CA TYR A 276 10.08 -5.04 12.01
C TYR A 276 10.05 -4.51 10.57
N ARG A 277 10.00 -5.42 9.60
CA ARG A 277 9.72 -5.13 8.19
C ARG A 277 8.77 -6.16 7.62
N LEU A 278 7.68 -5.71 7.00
CA LEU A 278 6.81 -6.58 6.20
C LEU A 278 7.24 -6.51 4.73
N ARG A 279 7.50 -7.68 4.14
CA ARG A 279 7.78 -7.84 2.71
C ARG A 279 6.63 -8.59 2.08
N MET A 280 6.02 -7.98 1.07
CA MET A 280 4.88 -8.54 0.37
C MET A 280 5.29 -8.73 -1.08
N THR A 281 5.08 -9.92 -1.61
CA THR A 281 5.30 -10.25 -3.01
C THR A 281 4.03 -10.87 -3.58
N SER A 282 3.56 -10.36 -4.72
CA SER A 282 2.38 -10.86 -5.40
C SER A 282 2.62 -10.95 -6.91
N THR A 283 1.94 -11.90 -7.56
CA THR A 283 1.80 -11.91 -9.02
C THR A 283 0.34 -11.74 -9.38
N ASP A 284 0.04 -10.85 -10.32
CA ASP A 284 -1.32 -10.62 -10.76
C ASP A 284 -1.75 -11.45 -11.97
N GLN A 285 -3.05 -11.41 -12.31
CA GLN A 285 -3.60 -12.16 -13.44
C GLN A 285 -3.06 -11.70 -14.82
N ALA A 286 -2.47 -10.50 -14.91
CA ALA A 286 -1.75 -10.04 -16.10
C ALA A 286 -0.28 -10.51 -16.13
N GLY A 287 0.19 -11.17 -15.06
CA GLY A 287 1.54 -11.70 -14.91
C GLY A 287 2.55 -10.72 -14.30
N ASN A 288 2.13 -9.55 -13.81
CA ASN A 288 3.06 -8.61 -13.20
C ASN A 288 3.47 -9.06 -11.80
N LEU A 289 4.77 -9.07 -11.54
CA LEU A 289 5.33 -9.20 -10.21
C LEU A 289 5.27 -7.83 -9.50
N SER A 290 4.76 -7.82 -8.27
CA SER A 290 4.76 -6.63 -7.42
C SER A 290 5.33 -6.95 -6.06
N GLN A 291 6.29 -6.14 -5.61
CA GLN A 291 6.76 -6.18 -4.23
C GLN A 291 6.59 -4.80 -3.61
N ASN A 292 6.16 -4.73 -2.35
CA ASN A 292 5.97 -3.44 -1.68
C ASN A 292 7.26 -2.61 -1.59
N THR A 293 8.43 -3.24 -1.67
CA THR A 293 9.74 -2.59 -1.70
C THR A 293 10.21 -2.14 -3.08
N MET A 294 9.47 -2.40 -4.15
CA MET A 294 9.80 -1.88 -5.49
C MET A 294 9.38 -0.42 -5.62
N GLY A 295 10.05 0.35 -6.50
CA GLY A 295 9.65 1.72 -6.80
C GLY A 295 8.24 1.80 -7.42
N HIS A 296 7.58 2.95 -7.23
CA HIS A 296 6.22 3.23 -7.73
C HIS A 296 5.12 2.32 -7.17
N LYS A 297 5.29 1.87 -5.92
CA LYS A 297 4.35 0.99 -5.21
C LYS A 297 3.57 1.69 -4.11
N ASP A 298 3.92 2.91 -3.75
CA ASP A 298 3.09 3.75 -2.88
C ASP A 298 1.80 4.23 -3.58
N LYS A 299 0.89 4.80 -2.78
CA LYS A 299 -0.38 5.38 -3.23
C LYS A 299 -0.22 6.35 -4.41
N GLU A 300 0.83 7.15 -4.41
CA GLU A 300 1.11 8.16 -5.44
C GLU A 300 1.91 7.64 -6.64
N ARG A 301 2.35 6.38 -6.61
CA ARG A 301 3.21 5.77 -7.63
C ARG A 301 4.53 6.54 -7.84
N LYS A 302 5.15 7.03 -6.77
CA LYS A 302 6.42 7.77 -6.78
C LYS A 302 7.56 7.07 -6.04
N ARG A 303 7.25 6.26 -5.04
CA ARG A 303 8.22 5.60 -4.16
C ARG A 303 7.82 4.15 -3.92
N ASP A 304 8.65 3.44 -3.18
CA ASP A 304 8.22 2.16 -2.60
C ASP A 304 7.18 2.36 -1.50
N ALA A 305 6.53 1.28 -1.11
CA ALA A 305 5.56 1.20 -0.03
C ALA A 305 6.12 0.33 1.10
N GLN A 306 7.27 0.73 1.64
CA GLN A 306 7.87 0.00 2.75
C GLN A 306 6.98 0.06 3.99
N VAL A 307 6.89 -1.07 4.67
CA VAL A 307 6.29 -1.18 6.00
C VAL A 307 7.41 -1.58 6.95
N ASN A 308 7.99 -0.58 7.61
CA ASN A 308 9.07 -0.75 8.57
C ASN A 308 8.79 0.07 9.83
N PHE A 309 9.10 -0.48 11.00
CA PHE A 309 8.97 0.21 12.29
C PHE A 309 9.76 -0.59 13.33
N ALA A 310 9.90 -0.04 14.54
CA ALA A 310 10.47 -0.77 15.67
C ALA A 310 9.48 -0.78 16.82
N VAL A 311 9.37 -1.90 17.52
CA VAL A 311 8.68 -2.00 18.80
C VAL A 311 9.74 -2.05 19.88
N ASP A 312 9.52 -1.29 20.94
CA ASP A 312 10.45 -1.17 22.06
C ASP A 312 9.65 -0.78 23.32
N GLU A 313 9.29 -1.79 24.12
CA GLU A 313 8.67 -1.62 25.44
C GLU A 313 9.72 -1.52 26.56
N THR A 314 10.93 -2.02 26.32
CA THR A 314 12.00 -2.07 27.32
C THR A 314 12.56 -0.69 27.62
N ALA A 315 12.74 -0.39 28.91
CA ALA A 315 13.39 0.85 29.31
C ALA A 315 14.92 0.73 29.19
N PRO A 316 15.61 1.80 28.76
CA PRO A 316 17.06 1.77 28.64
C PRO A 316 17.72 1.56 30.00
N VAL A 317 18.97 1.12 30.01
CA VAL A 317 19.80 1.16 31.20
C VAL A 317 20.29 2.59 31.45
N ALA A 318 20.24 3.03 32.71
CA ALA A 318 20.90 4.26 33.17
C ALA A 318 21.72 3.95 34.42
N ALA A 319 23.04 4.10 34.35
CA ALA A 319 23.93 3.92 35.48
C ALA A 319 25.16 4.83 35.41
N VAL A 320 25.88 4.92 36.54
CA VAL A 320 27.23 5.49 36.57
C VAL A 320 28.18 4.39 37.02
N ALA A 321 29.17 4.07 36.20
CA ALA A 321 30.11 3.00 36.47
C ALA A 321 30.83 3.22 37.81
N GLN A 322 30.86 2.17 38.63
CA GLN A 322 31.54 2.14 39.93
C GLN A 322 31.06 3.24 40.92
N LEU A 323 29.84 3.75 40.78
CA LEU A 323 29.23 4.67 41.71
C LEU A 323 28.19 3.97 42.59
N LYS A 324 28.20 4.27 43.89
CA LYS A 324 27.18 3.85 44.87
C LYS A 324 26.72 5.06 45.66
N THR A 325 25.51 5.03 46.21
CA THR A 325 25.05 6.03 47.18
C THR A 325 26.02 6.09 48.37
N GLY A 326 26.34 7.31 48.83
CA GLY A 326 27.30 7.56 49.90
C GLY A 326 28.77 7.35 49.51
N SER A 327 29.08 7.22 48.21
CA SER A 327 30.47 7.05 47.77
C SER A 327 31.32 8.27 48.11
N ILE A 328 32.44 8.03 48.77
CA ILE A 328 33.43 9.07 49.08
C ILE A 328 34.70 8.78 48.28
N THR A 329 35.20 9.76 47.54
CA THR A 329 36.42 9.66 46.74
C THR A 329 37.46 10.65 47.24
N TYR A 330 38.69 10.18 47.45
CA TYR A 330 39.82 11.02 47.84
C TYR A 330 40.69 11.34 46.62
N SER A 331 40.42 12.46 45.95
CA SER A 331 41.08 12.90 44.71
C SER A 331 40.71 14.37 44.41
N PRO A 332 41.53 15.15 43.68
CA PRO A 332 41.18 16.50 43.21
C PRO A 332 39.90 16.58 42.37
N SER A 333 39.57 15.49 41.68
CA SER A 333 38.32 15.37 40.93
C SER A 333 37.94 13.89 40.78
N ARG A 334 36.67 13.66 40.43
CA ARG A 334 36.17 12.34 40.04
C ARG A 334 35.57 12.41 38.65
N VAL A 335 35.93 11.46 37.79
CA VAL A 335 35.28 11.29 36.49
C VAL A 335 34.17 10.27 36.66
N PHE A 336 32.95 10.67 36.34
CA PHE A 336 31.81 9.79 36.18
C PHE A 336 31.77 9.28 34.75
N VAL A 337 31.67 7.97 34.62
CA VAL A 337 31.43 7.29 33.34
C VAL A 337 29.97 6.86 33.38
N VAL A 338 29.14 7.50 32.57
CA VAL A 338 27.74 7.16 32.41
C VAL A 338 27.64 5.94 31.52
N ASP A 339 26.99 4.91 32.02
CA ASP A 339 26.62 3.71 31.27
C ASP A 339 25.14 3.81 30.94
N ALA A 340 24.86 4.20 29.70
CA ALA A 340 23.52 4.26 29.16
C ALA A 340 23.48 3.48 27.85
N ASN A 341 22.60 2.49 27.80
CA ASN A 341 22.44 1.59 26.66
C ASN A 341 21.00 1.10 26.60
N ASP A 342 20.61 0.61 25.45
CA ASP A 342 19.26 0.16 25.14
C ASP A 342 19.35 -1.00 24.14
N ASP A 343 18.43 -1.95 24.21
CA ASP A 343 18.45 -3.15 23.38
C ASP A 343 17.97 -2.89 21.94
N VAL A 344 17.15 -1.87 21.72
CA VAL A 344 16.66 -1.49 20.38
C VAL A 344 17.35 -0.23 19.87
N ALA A 345 17.15 0.91 20.55
CA ALA A 345 17.78 2.18 20.19
C ALA A 345 17.69 3.24 21.29
N LEU A 346 18.84 3.55 21.87
CA LEU A 346 18.98 4.72 22.74
C LEU A 346 18.79 6.02 21.93
N LYS A 347 18.05 6.99 22.50
CA LYS A 347 17.87 8.34 21.92
C LYS A 347 18.75 9.37 22.59
N SER A 348 18.83 9.35 23.92
CA SER A 348 19.61 10.32 24.67
C SER A 348 19.92 9.87 26.09
N ALA A 349 20.97 10.43 26.68
CA ALA A 349 21.27 10.36 28.10
C ALA A 349 21.51 11.77 28.67
N GLN A 350 21.23 11.97 29.95
CA GLN A 350 21.49 13.22 30.67
C GLN A 350 22.05 12.91 32.06
N LEU A 351 23.03 13.71 32.49
CA LEU A 351 23.56 13.69 33.85
C LEU A 351 23.19 14.99 34.55
N LYS A 352 22.62 14.87 35.74
CA LYS A 352 22.36 15.99 36.65
C LYS A 352 23.19 15.85 37.92
N VAL A 353 23.59 17.00 38.45
CA VAL A 353 24.22 17.15 39.77
C VAL A 353 23.40 18.16 40.54
N ASP A 354 22.90 17.78 41.71
CA ASP A 354 22.05 18.59 42.59
C ASP A 354 20.84 19.18 41.84
N GLY A 355 20.17 18.33 41.05
CA GLY A 355 18.99 18.68 40.25
C GLY A 355 19.27 19.50 38.99
N ARG A 356 20.51 19.93 38.73
CA ARG A 356 20.89 20.70 37.54
C ARG A 356 21.51 19.80 36.48
N VAL A 357 21.04 19.88 35.24
CA VAL A 357 21.65 19.17 34.11
C VAL A 357 23.05 19.72 33.87
N VAL A 358 24.07 18.88 34.07
CA VAL A 358 25.48 19.23 33.86
C VAL A 358 26.01 18.72 32.52
N ARG A 359 25.36 17.70 31.94
CA ARG A 359 25.72 17.15 30.63
C ARG A 359 24.53 16.45 29.97
N SER A 360 24.44 16.56 28.65
CA SER A 360 23.49 15.82 27.82
C SER A 360 24.21 15.19 26.63
N TRP A 361 23.75 14.00 26.24
CA TRP A 361 24.20 13.25 25.07
C TRP A 361 22.97 12.95 24.22
N ASN A 362 22.84 13.62 23.06
CA ASN A 362 21.72 13.45 22.13
C ASN A 362 22.11 12.65 20.87
N ASP A 363 23.42 12.48 20.64
CA ASP A 363 23.98 11.64 19.58
C ASP A 363 24.74 10.47 20.22
N VAL A 364 23.94 9.59 20.83
CA VAL A 364 24.40 8.39 21.54
C VAL A 364 24.89 7.28 20.58
N SER A 365 24.78 7.48 19.27
CA SER A 365 25.39 6.64 18.24
C SER A 365 26.92 6.79 18.15
N SER A 366 27.50 7.82 18.76
CA SER A 366 28.94 8.02 18.74
C SER A 366 29.66 7.11 19.75
N LEU A 367 30.75 6.45 19.34
CA LEU A 367 31.63 5.63 20.21
C LEU A 367 32.34 6.45 21.32
N SER A 368 31.94 7.70 21.52
CA SER A 368 32.56 8.57 22.52
C SER A 368 32.07 8.19 23.92
N PRO A 369 32.97 8.00 24.89
CA PRO A 369 32.57 7.64 26.23
C PRO A 369 31.77 8.78 26.87
N MET A 370 30.60 8.46 27.41
CA MET A 370 29.74 9.41 28.11
C MET A 370 30.34 9.72 29.48
N THR A 371 31.10 10.82 29.57
CA THR A 371 31.83 11.17 30.81
C THR A 371 31.58 12.59 31.29
N TYR A 372 31.68 12.78 32.60
CA TYR A 372 31.65 14.08 33.25
C TYR A 372 32.64 14.13 34.41
N ARG A 373 33.37 15.24 34.56
CA ARG A 373 34.33 15.44 35.65
C ARG A 373 33.74 16.36 36.70
N LEU A 374 33.52 15.83 37.89
CA LEU A 374 33.15 16.61 39.08
C LEU A 374 34.43 17.00 39.84
N GLN A 375 34.59 18.30 40.09
CA GLN A 375 35.72 18.82 40.89
C GLN A 375 35.43 18.61 42.38
N ALA A 376 36.49 18.43 43.18
CA ALA A 376 36.35 18.29 44.63
C ALA A 376 35.94 19.62 45.28
N ASP A 377 34.85 19.60 46.04
CA ASP A 377 34.40 20.72 46.87
C ASP A 377 34.07 20.32 48.31
N GLN A 378 34.29 19.03 48.65
CA GLN A 378 34.06 18.44 49.97
C GLN A 378 32.59 18.46 50.43
N LYS A 379 31.64 18.64 49.51
CA LYS A 379 30.20 18.60 49.79
C LYS A 379 29.56 17.32 49.28
N PRO A 380 28.45 16.87 49.92
CA PRO A 380 27.63 15.81 49.37
C PRO A 380 26.83 16.31 48.17
N HIS A 381 26.83 15.52 47.09
CA HIS A 381 26.06 15.79 45.88
C HIS A 381 25.07 14.65 45.59
N ASP A 382 23.96 15.02 44.97
CA ASP A 382 23.02 14.08 44.35
C ASP A 382 23.34 13.96 42.85
N ILE A 383 23.72 12.75 42.43
CA ILE A 383 24.03 12.43 41.03
C ILE A 383 22.84 11.68 40.44
N GLU A 384 22.24 12.21 39.37
CA GLU A 384 21.12 11.59 38.68
C GLU A 384 21.46 11.38 37.20
N VAL A 385 21.27 10.17 36.70
CA VAL A 385 21.35 9.86 35.27
C VAL A 385 19.96 9.53 34.76
N LEU A 386 19.57 10.17 33.67
CA LEU A 386 18.34 9.90 32.93
C LEU A 386 18.72 9.36 31.55
N ALA A 387 18.21 8.19 31.18
CA ALA A 387 18.33 7.66 29.82
C ALA A 387 16.95 7.57 29.17
N THR A 388 16.89 7.80 27.86
CA THR A 388 15.66 7.76 27.07
C THR A 388 15.95 7.10 25.73
N ASP A 389 15.16 6.11 25.34
CA ASP A 389 15.22 5.45 24.02
C ASP A 389 14.38 6.19 22.96
N LYS A 390 14.34 5.63 21.76
CA LYS A 390 13.62 6.20 20.62
C LYS A 390 12.10 5.96 20.67
N ALA A 391 11.60 4.92 21.33
CA ALA A 391 10.18 4.72 21.61
C ALA A 391 9.68 5.63 22.75
N GLY A 392 10.60 6.23 23.49
CA GLY A 392 10.38 7.17 24.59
C GLY A 392 10.27 6.50 25.95
N ASN A 393 10.74 5.27 26.16
CA ASN A 393 10.91 4.73 27.51
C ASN A 393 12.03 5.50 28.22
N VAL A 394 11.94 5.54 29.54
CA VAL A 394 12.78 6.39 30.37
C VAL A 394 13.21 5.61 31.59
N SER A 395 14.50 5.68 31.90
CA SER A 395 15.07 5.15 33.13
C SER A 395 15.84 6.23 33.87
N THR A 396 15.83 6.13 35.20
CA THR A 396 16.54 7.08 36.07
C THR A 396 17.29 6.32 37.14
N ALA A 397 18.57 6.67 37.33
CA ALA A 397 19.36 6.20 38.46
C ALA A 397 19.85 7.39 39.29
N THR A 398 19.69 7.30 40.60
CA THR A 398 20.05 8.36 41.55
C THR A 398 21.03 7.84 42.59
N TYR A 399 22.10 8.61 42.81
CA TYR A 399 23.15 8.31 43.78
C TYR A 399 23.32 9.53 44.69
N SER A 400 22.79 9.42 45.91
CA SER A 400 22.85 10.51 46.89
C SER A 400 24.10 10.46 47.76
N GLY A 401 24.49 11.61 48.31
CA GLY A 401 25.59 11.72 49.27
C GLY A 401 26.96 11.37 48.68
N VAL A 402 27.16 11.61 47.39
CA VAL A 402 28.46 11.39 46.73
C VAL A 402 29.39 12.55 47.07
N VAL A 403 30.56 12.25 47.62
CA VAL A 403 31.54 13.26 48.06
C VAL A 403 32.86 13.08 47.32
N VAL A 404 33.43 14.18 46.83
CA VAL A 404 34.79 14.22 46.29
C VAL A 404 35.64 15.14 47.19
N ALA A 405 36.60 14.54 47.90
CA ALA A 405 37.41 15.21 48.90
C ALA A 405 38.88 15.32 48.45
N THR A 406 39.49 16.48 48.71
CA THR A 406 40.92 16.78 48.45
C THR A 406 41.80 16.67 49.69
N SER A 407 41.23 16.59 50.89
CA SER A 407 41.99 16.45 52.14
C SER A 407 41.59 15.18 52.91
N TRP A 408 42.56 14.56 53.57
CA TRP A 408 42.34 13.41 54.44
C TRP A 408 41.31 13.72 55.53
N TRP A 409 41.34 14.94 56.08
CA TRP A 409 40.42 15.36 57.13
C TRP A 409 38.97 15.46 56.61
N ALA A 410 38.76 16.02 55.42
CA ALA A 410 37.44 16.06 54.79
C ALA A 410 36.94 14.66 54.42
N TYR A 411 37.82 13.77 53.94
CA TYR A 411 37.51 12.37 53.70
C TYR A 411 37.05 11.65 54.97
N ALA A 412 37.77 11.85 56.09
CA ALA A 412 37.42 11.29 57.38
C ALA A 412 36.09 11.85 57.91
N MET A 413 35.81 13.15 57.75
CA MET A 413 34.54 13.76 58.17
C MET A 413 33.33 13.29 57.37
N ALA A 414 33.49 13.04 56.07
CA ALA A 414 32.43 12.47 55.25
C ALA A 414 32.19 10.97 55.57
N ASN A 415 33.18 10.28 56.12
CA ASN A 415 33.12 8.85 56.41
C ASN A 415 32.64 8.58 57.85
N GLY A 416 31.39 8.12 57.98
CA GLY A 416 30.75 7.87 59.27
C GLY A 416 31.44 6.80 60.16
N VAL A 417 32.39 6.02 59.65
CA VAL A 417 33.11 4.97 60.41
C VAL A 417 34.50 5.42 60.83
N LEU A 418 35.21 6.15 59.96
CA LEU A 418 36.56 6.64 60.26
C LEU A 418 36.57 7.73 61.32
N LEU A 419 35.56 8.61 61.32
CA LEU A 419 35.52 9.73 62.26
C LEU A 419 35.43 9.27 63.73
N PRO A 420 34.49 8.37 64.13
CA PRO A 420 34.46 7.83 65.49
C PRO A 420 35.72 7.04 65.83
N GLY A 421 36.31 6.33 64.86
CA GLY A 421 37.55 5.58 65.04
C GLY A 421 38.76 6.48 65.33
N ILE A 422 38.87 7.62 64.66
CA ILE A 422 39.91 8.63 64.92
C ILE A 422 39.71 9.24 66.32
N PHE A 423 38.48 9.60 66.68
CA PHE A 423 38.19 10.11 68.03
C PHE A 423 38.49 9.07 69.11
N ALA A 424 38.11 7.81 68.93
CA ALA A 424 38.44 6.72 69.83
C ALA A 424 39.96 6.52 69.95
N GLY A 425 40.69 6.57 68.84
CA GLY A 425 42.16 6.49 68.81
C GLY A 425 42.84 7.64 69.54
N ILE A 426 42.38 8.88 69.34
CA ILE A 426 42.88 10.07 70.06
C ILE A 426 42.62 9.93 71.57
N VAL A 427 41.42 9.50 71.97
CA VAL A 427 41.08 9.26 73.38
C VAL A 427 41.99 8.17 73.97
N MET A 428 42.23 7.08 73.24
CA MET A 428 43.09 5.99 73.71
C MET A 428 44.56 6.44 73.86
N LEU A 429 45.09 7.24 72.92
CA LEU A 429 46.42 7.84 73.01
C LEU A 429 46.54 8.79 74.20
N ALA A 430 45.50 9.58 74.49
CA ALA A 430 45.47 10.44 75.68
C ALA A 430 45.52 9.61 76.98
N PHE A 431 44.76 8.51 77.07
CA PHE A 431 44.82 7.58 78.21
C PHE A 431 46.21 6.93 78.36
N CYS A 432 46.82 6.48 77.28
CA CYS A 432 48.18 5.93 77.28
C CYS A 432 49.22 6.98 77.73
N GLY A 433 49.10 8.22 77.27
CA GLY A 433 49.96 9.33 77.67
C GLY A 433 49.85 9.63 79.17
N VAL A 434 48.63 9.68 79.71
CA VAL A 434 48.38 9.83 81.16
C VAL A 434 48.99 8.65 81.94
N GLY A 435 48.79 7.42 81.46
CA GLY A 435 49.38 6.22 82.07
C GLY A 435 50.92 6.26 82.08
N LEU A 436 51.55 6.70 81.00
CA LEU A 436 53.00 6.87 80.90
C LEU A 436 53.51 7.94 81.89
N VAL A 437 52.82 9.07 82.00
CA VAL A 437 53.17 10.13 82.97
C VAL A 437 53.03 9.61 84.41
N MET A 438 51.98 8.86 84.72
CA MET A 438 51.83 8.22 86.03
C MET A 438 52.93 7.19 86.29
N ALA A 439 53.30 6.37 85.32
CA ALA A 439 54.38 5.39 85.44
C ALA A 439 55.77 6.07 85.62
N ILE A 440 56.04 7.17 84.93
CA ILE A 440 57.26 7.98 85.11
C ILE A 440 57.28 8.64 86.50
N ARG A 441 56.15 9.20 86.96
CA ARG A 441 56.01 9.74 88.32
C ARG A 441 56.23 8.65 89.38
N HIS A 442 55.63 7.47 89.20
CA HIS A 442 55.82 6.33 90.08
C HIS A 442 57.28 5.86 90.10
N ARG A 443 57.94 5.73 88.93
CA ARG A 443 59.38 5.42 88.85
C ARG A 443 60.25 6.45 89.57
N ARG A 444 59.97 7.75 89.44
CA ARG A 444 60.68 8.82 90.16
C ARG A 444 60.44 8.76 91.67
N ALA A 445 59.23 8.43 92.11
CA ALA A 445 58.92 8.25 93.52
C ALA A 445 59.58 6.98 94.13
N VAL A 446 59.71 5.92 93.34
CA VAL A 446 60.38 4.66 93.76
C VAL A 446 61.90 4.76 93.66
N ALA A 447 62.46 5.56 92.75
CA ALA A 447 63.90 5.85 92.70
C ALA A 447 64.41 6.54 93.99
N TYR A 448 63.51 7.19 94.76
CA TYR A 448 63.82 7.70 96.10
C TYR A 448 63.91 6.60 97.17
N ARG A 449 63.50 5.36 96.87
CA ARG A 449 63.55 4.19 97.78
C ARG A 449 64.69 3.21 97.50
N THR A 450 65.54 3.47 96.50
CA THR A 450 66.80 2.74 96.29
C THR A 450 67.99 3.67 96.53
N ASN A 451 68.10 4.16 97.76
CA ASN A 451 69.39 4.54 98.31
C ASN A 451 69.55 3.80 99.65
N VAL A 452 69.99 2.55 99.55
CA VAL A 452 70.42 1.74 100.70
C VAL A 452 71.91 1.48 100.47
N PHE A 453 72.73 2.50 100.66
CA PHE A 453 74.00 2.45 101.38
C PHE A 453 74.43 3.89 101.65
N GLY A 454 74.04 4.39 102.82
CA GLY A 454 74.72 5.52 103.44
C GLY A 454 76.10 5.07 103.92
N ARG A 455 77.14 5.65 103.31
CA ARG A 455 78.29 6.24 103.98
C ARG A 455 78.90 7.30 103.08
#